data_AF-A0A1Y2LPL0-F1
#
_entry.id   AF-A0A1Y2LPL0-F1
#
_cell.length_a   1.000
_cell.length_b   1.000
_cell.length_c   1.000
_cell.angle_alpha   90.00
_cell.angle_beta   90.00
_cell.angle_gamma   90.00
#
_symmetry.space_group_name_H-M   'P 1'
#
loop_
_entity.id
_entity.type
_entity.pdbx_description
1 polymer ?
#
loop_
_entity_poly.entity_id
_entity_poly.type
_entity_poly.pdbx_seq_one_letter_code
_entity_poly.pdbx_strand_id
1 'polypeptide(L)'
;MTILRLYLNGVFDQYPQLRLVIARPGTLPSLLPRIDMILDNIPAVDKPQRTFLEVWQHNFYLTTADTLDLSSLRPLLEQIPTDRVLYASLYPLEERGRSLMVALKESEFLTDEEWDNLAWKNAEQLFKLKMPETGPYNVNMRTRAEPGQHAVIV
;
A
#
# COMPACT_ATOMS: atom_id res chain seq x y z
N MET A 1 -2.57 -7.69 14.81
CA MET A 1 -1.82 -8.10 16.03
C MET A 1 -0.39 -8.56 15.75
N THR A 2 -0.10 -9.28 14.66
CA THR A 2 1.28 -9.74 14.34
C THR A 2 2.27 -8.60 14.06
N ILE A 3 1.85 -7.54 13.38
CA ILE A 3 2.72 -6.38 13.04
C ILE A 3 3.28 -5.69 14.28
N LEU A 4 2.44 -5.45 15.30
CA LEU A 4 2.88 -4.84 16.56
C LEU A 4 3.88 -5.72 17.30
N ARG A 5 3.73 -7.06 17.21
CA ARG A 5 4.73 -7.98 17.79
C ARG A 5 6.07 -7.87 17.07
N LEU A 6 6.08 -7.81 15.75
CA LEU A 6 7.32 -7.60 14.98
C LEU A 6 7.98 -6.28 15.35
N TYR A 7 7.19 -5.21 15.46
CA TYR A 7 7.67 -3.90 15.91
C TYR A 7 8.27 -3.98 17.31
N LEU A 8 7.51 -4.41 18.33
CA LEU A 8 7.97 -4.45 19.72
C LEU A 8 9.17 -5.37 19.97
N ASN A 9 9.39 -6.39 19.13
CA ASN A 9 10.58 -7.23 19.21
C ASN A 9 11.81 -6.63 18.50
N GLY A 10 11.72 -5.38 18.01
CA GLY A 10 12.84 -4.68 17.38
C GLY A 10 13.23 -5.22 16.00
N VAL A 11 12.37 -6.02 15.35
CA VAL A 11 12.69 -6.65 14.05
C VAL A 11 13.10 -5.61 13.03
N PHE A 12 12.39 -4.49 12.97
CA PHE A 12 12.69 -3.47 11.98
C PHE A 12 14.00 -2.76 12.30
N ASP A 13 14.38 -2.60 13.57
CA ASP A 13 15.65 -1.94 13.92
C ASP A 13 16.84 -2.83 13.58
N GLN A 14 16.68 -4.14 13.72
CA GLN A 14 17.66 -5.12 13.24
C GLN A 14 17.73 -5.15 11.71
N TYR A 15 16.60 -4.98 11.03
CA TYR A 15 16.49 -5.05 9.57
C TYR A 15 15.83 -3.77 8.99
N PRO A 16 16.52 -2.62 9.00
CA PRO A 16 15.91 -1.34 8.61
C PRO A 16 15.44 -1.31 7.15
N GLN A 17 16.04 -2.14 6.29
CA GLN A 17 15.70 -2.25 4.87
C GLN A 17 14.58 -3.27 4.57
N LEU A 18 14.07 -3.99 5.57
CA LEU A 18 12.97 -4.94 5.40
C LEU A 18 11.72 -4.21 4.88
N ARG A 19 11.12 -4.73 3.81
CA ARG A 19 9.84 -4.26 3.27
C ARG A 19 8.78 -5.33 3.47
N LEU A 20 7.63 -4.96 4.02
CA LEU A 20 6.48 -5.85 4.20
C LEU A 20 5.26 -5.31 3.45
N VAL A 21 4.68 -6.13 2.60
CA VAL A 21 3.45 -5.80 1.88
C VAL A 21 2.25 -6.35 2.64
N ILE A 22 1.32 -5.48 3.02
CA ILE A 22 0.06 -5.83 3.65
C ILE A 22 -1.03 -5.78 2.59
N ALA A 23 -1.41 -6.96 2.08
CA ALA A 23 -2.42 -7.08 1.04
C ALA A 23 -3.80 -6.57 1.48
N ARG A 24 -4.21 -6.86 2.71
CA ARG A 24 -5.52 -6.46 3.25
C ARG A 24 -5.36 -5.79 4.60
N PRO A 25 -5.03 -4.48 4.61
CA PRO A 25 -4.78 -3.75 5.86
C PRO A 25 -6.01 -3.64 6.78
N GLY A 26 -7.22 -3.77 6.23
CA GLY A 26 -8.47 -3.65 6.97
C GLY A 26 -8.53 -2.33 7.73
N THR A 27 -8.85 -2.41 9.02
CA THR A 27 -8.92 -1.23 9.91
C THR A 27 -7.58 -0.79 10.48
N LEU A 28 -6.46 -1.43 10.11
CA LEU A 28 -5.15 -1.09 10.69
C LEU A 28 -4.75 0.38 10.43
N PRO A 29 -4.92 0.96 9.22
CA PRO A 29 -4.54 2.34 8.98
C PRO A 29 -5.35 3.33 9.83
N SER A 30 -6.65 3.12 9.97
CA SER A 30 -7.49 4.00 10.81
C SER A 30 -7.19 3.88 12.30
N LEU A 31 -6.54 2.80 12.73
CA LEU A 31 -6.11 2.59 14.11
C LEU A 31 -4.73 3.18 14.40
N LEU A 32 -3.97 3.66 13.41
CA LEU A 32 -2.60 4.17 13.61
C LEU A 32 -2.50 5.23 14.71
N PRO A 33 -3.33 6.29 14.74
CA PRO A 33 -3.22 7.31 15.78
C PRO A 33 -3.43 6.74 17.19
N ARG A 34 -4.32 5.75 17.30
CA ARG A 34 -4.59 5.06 18.58
C ARG A 34 -3.44 4.16 18.97
N ILE A 35 -2.86 3.42 18.01
CA ILE A 35 -1.71 2.55 18.25
C ILE A 35 -0.53 3.40 18.74
N ASP A 36 -0.23 4.49 18.04
CA ASP A 36 0.87 5.39 18.36
C ASP A 36 0.72 5.96 19.77
N MET A 37 -0.47 6.48 20.11
CA MET A 37 -0.80 6.97 21.45
C MET A 37 -0.63 5.89 22.54
N ILE A 38 -1.04 4.65 22.28
CA ILE A 38 -0.87 3.55 23.25
C ILE A 38 0.62 3.22 23.40
N LEU A 39 1.35 3.14 22.30
CA LEU A 39 2.76 2.86 22.31
C LEU A 39 3.51 3.93 23.07
N ASP A 40 3.21 5.22 22.89
CA ASP A 40 3.84 6.33 23.61
C ASP A 40 3.85 6.17 25.13
N ASN A 41 2.86 5.49 25.72
CA ASN A 41 2.80 5.22 27.15
C ASN A 41 3.79 4.15 27.66
N ILE A 42 4.41 3.36 26.78
CA ILE A 42 5.42 2.37 27.17
C ILE A 42 6.75 3.11 27.48
N PRO A 43 7.52 2.72 28.51
CA PRO A 43 8.84 3.33 28.77
C PRO A 43 9.79 3.19 27.59
N ALA A 44 10.61 4.21 27.33
CA ALA A 44 11.54 4.21 26.19
C ALA A 44 12.55 3.05 26.23
N VAL A 45 12.92 2.58 27.43
CA VAL A 45 13.82 1.43 27.62
C VAL A 45 13.22 0.11 27.14
N ASP A 46 11.88 0.03 27.05
CA ASP A 46 11.14 -1.17 26.67
C ASP A 46 10.63 -1.10 25.23
N LYS A 47 11.13 -0.15 24.42
CA LYS A 47 10.70 0.08 23.04
C LYS A 47 11.84 -0.04 22.01
N PRO A 48 11.49 -0.30 20.74
CA PRO A 48 12.36 -0.04 19.60
C PRO A 48 12.84 1.42 19.56
N GLN A 49 13.97 1.65 18.89
CA GLN A 49 14.60 2.97 18.73
C GLN A 49 13.78 3.90 17.83
N ARG A 50 13.20 3.35 16.76
CA ARG A 50 12.28 4.09 15.88
C ARG A 50 10.87 3.96 16.39
N THR A 51 10.11 5.05 16.26
CA THR A 51 8.67 5.09 16.53
C THR A 51 7.91 4.16 15.59
N PHE A 52 6.70 3.78 16.00
CA PHE A 52 5.87 2.92 15.14
C PHE A 52 5.49 3.63 13.85
N LEU A 53 5.27 4.96 13.88
CA LEU A 53 4.96 5.73 12.68
C LEU A 53 6.14 5.80 11.70
N GLU A 54 7.37 5.95 12.19
CA GLU A 54 8.56 5.90 11.33
C GLU A 54 8.71 4.52 10.66
N VAL A 55 8.51 3.44 11.43
CA VAL A 55 8.52 2.09 10.90
C VAL A 55 7.35 1.89 9.92
N TRP A 56 6.18 2.43 10.22
CA TRP A 56 4.99 2.37 9.35
C TRP A 56 5.26 2.98 7.97
N GLN A 57 5.75 4.22 7.95
CA GLN A 57 6.01 4.98 6.73
C GLN A 57 7.22 4.46 5.93
N HIS A 58 8.16 3.79 6.59
CA HIS A 58 9.34 3.26 5.93
C HIS A 58 9.17 1.80 5.51
N ASN A 59 8.82 0.91 6.44
CA ASN A 59 8.95 -0.54 6.25
C ASN A 59 7.72 -1.20 5.62
N PHE A 60 6.56 -0.53 5.59
CA PHE A 60 5.32 -1.13 5.09
C PHE A 60 4.89 -0.57 3.74
N TYR A 61 4.33 -1.47 2.94
CA TYR A 61 3.52 -1.15 1.77
C TYR A 61 2.11 -1.68 2.00
N LEU A 62 1.10 -0.90 1.64
CA LEU A 62 -0.30 -1.33 1.68
C LEU A 62 -0.83 -1.55 0.27
N THR A 63 -1.81 -2.42 0.12
CA THR A 63 -2.48 -2.60 -1.17
C THR A 63 -3.93 -2.18 -1.14
N THR A 64 -4.48 -1.87 -2.31
CA THR A 64 -5.91 -1.54 -2.50
C THR A 64 -6.82 -2.77 -2.57
N ALA A 65 -6.33 -3.98 -2.24
CA ALA A 65 -7.09 -5.19 -2.50
C ALA A 65 -8.37 -5.32 -1.64
N ASP A 66 -8.45 -4.69 -0.48
CA ASP A 66 -9.64 -4.71 0.39
C ASP A 66 -10.48 -3.43 0.33
N THR A 67 -10.16 -2.48 -0.56
CA THR A 67 -10.93 -1.25 -0.70
C THR A 67 -12.09 -1.44 -1.67
N LEU A 68 -13.29 -1.07 -1.22
CA LEU A 68 -14.55 -1.29 -1.94
C LEU A 68 -14.89 -0.11 -2.85
N ASP A 69 -14.61 1.10 -2.37
CA ASP A 69 -14.94 2.38 -2.99
C ASP A 69 -13.98 3.48 -2.50
N LEU A 70 -14.18 4.72 -2.99
CA LEU A 70 -13.38 5.87 -2.58
C LEU A 70 -13.50 6.20 -1.09
N SER A 71 -14.65 5.93 -0.47
CA SER A 71 -14.85 6.20 0.96
C SER A 71 -13.99 5.28 1.84
N SER A 72 -13.78 4.04 1.40
CA SER A 72 -12.88 3.09 2.05
C SER A 72 -11.40 3.32 1.71
N LEU A 73 -11.11 3.86 0.53
CA LEU A 73 -9.74 4.09 0.06
C LEU A 73 -9.11 5.36 0.65
N ARG A 74 -9.86 6.47 0.77
CA ARG A 74 -9.32 7.74 1.27
C ARG A 74 -8.66 7.62 2.65
N PRO A 75 -9.26 6.97 3.66
CA PRO A 75 -8.61 6.80 4.96
C PRO A 75 -7.30 6.03 4.89
N LEU A 76 -7.14 5.12 3.92
CA LEU A 76 -5.87 4.43 3.70
C LEU A 76 -4.82 5.42 3.18
N LEU A 77 -5.17 6.20 2.15
CA LEU A 77 -4.28 7.18 1.52
C LEU A 77 -3.88 8.34 2.46
N GLU A 78 -4.75 8.70 3.40
CA GLU A 78 -4.45 9.74 4.40
C GLU A 78 -3.49 9.26 5.50
N GLN A 79 -3.37 7.94 5.71
CA GLN A 79 -2.63 7.35 6.83
C GLN A 79 -1.29 6.74 6.43
N ILE A 80 -0.95 6.74 5.14
CA ILE A 80 0.35 6.29 4.65
C ILE A 80 0.78 7.11 3.45
N PRO A 81 2.08 7.41 3.30
CA PRO A 81 2.60 8.05 2.09
C PRO A 81 2.18 7.31 0.80
N THR A 82 1.78 8.07 -0.22
CA THR A 82 1.27 7.49 -1.48
C THR A 82 2.30 6.61 -2.20
N ASP A 83 3.60 6.85 -2.01
CA ASP A 83 4.70 6.03 -2.52
C ASP A 83 4.81 4.63 -1.85
N ARG A 84 4.01 4.40 -0.80
CA ARG A 84 3.86 3.11 -0.09
C ARG A 84 2.56 2.39 -0.40
N VAL A 85 1.76 2.88 -1.34
CA VAL A 85 0.49 2.25 -1.72
C VAL A 85 0.64 1.55 -3.06
N LEU A 86 0.19 0.30 -3.13
CA LEU A 86 0.26 -0.53 -4.33
C LEU A 86 -1.16 -0.83 -4.81
N TYR A 87 -1.41 -0.65 -6.10
CA TYR A 87 -2.60 -1.22 -6.70
C TYR A 87 -2.57 -2.75 -6.63
N ALA A 88 -3.64 -3.33 -6.09
CA ALA A 88 -3.91 -4.75 -6.15
C ALA A 88 -5.42 -5.00 -6.19
N SER A 89 -5.81 -6.13 -6.78
CA SER A 89 -7.21 -6.59 -6.83
C SER A 89 -7.30 -8.02 -6.29
N LEU A 90 -8.50 -8.44 -5.88
CA LEU A 90 -8.75 -9.81 -5.42
C LEU A 90 -9.09 -10.77 -6.57
N TYR A 91 -8.47 -10.61 -7.75
CA TYR A 91 -8.67 -11.54 -8.84
C TYR A 91 -8.31 -12.98 -8.41
N PRO A 92 -9.08 -14.02 -8.79
CA PRO A 92 -10.29 -13.99 -9.64
C PRO A 92 -11.61 -13.79 -8.85
N LEU A 93 -11.53 -13.58 -7.54
CA LEU A 93 -12.70 -13.43 -6.67
C LEU A 93 -13.46 -12.12 -6.93
N GLU A 94 -12.76 -11.07 -7.38
CA GLU A 94 -13.34 -9.76 -7.60
C GLU A 94 -12.64 -8.95 -8.71
N GLU A 95 -13.42 -8.30 -9.57
CA GLU A 95 -12.92 -7.49 -10.70
C GLU A 95 -13.14 -5.97 -10.54
N ARG A 96 -13.62 -5.50 -9.37
CA ARG A 96 -13.98 -4.08 -9.15
C ARG A 96 -12.79 -3.13 -9.12
N GLY A 97 -11.56 -3.64 -8.99
CA GLY A 97 -10.34 -2.82 -8.89
C GLY A 97 -10.20 -1.78 -10.01
N ARG A 98 -10.66 -2.12 -11.22
CA ARG A 98 -10.73 -1.18 -12.35
C ARG A 98 -11.59 0.05 -12.04
N SER A 99 -12.86 -0.17 -11.67
CA SER A 99 -13.82 0.89 -11.44
C SER A 99 -13.37 1.80 -10.29
N LEU A 100 -12.73 1.22 -9.27
CA LEU A 100 -12.12 1.97 -8.18
C LEU A 100 -11.01 2.92 -8.68
N MET A 101 -10.09 2.42 -9.52
CA MET A 101 -8.98 3.23 -10.05
C MET A 101 -9.44 4.36 -10.96
N VAL A 102 -10.49 4.13 -11.76
CA VAL A 102 -11.13 5.17 -12.59
C VAL A 102 -11.76 6.23 -11.69
N ALA A 103 -12.58 5.82 -10.73
CA ALA A 103 -13.22 6.73 -9.78
C ALA A 103 -12.18 7.56 -9.00
N LEU A 104 -11.04 6.96 -8.62
CA LEU A 104 -9.96 7.65 -7.92
C LEU A 104 -9.35 8.74 -8.81
N LYS A 105 -9.07 8.43 -10.07
CA LYS A 105 -8.52 9.41 -11.02
C LYS A 105 -9.48 10.56 -11.27
N GLU A 106 -10.77 10.27 -11.45
CA GLU A 106 -11.82 11.27 -11.67
C GLU A 106 -12.11 12.12 -10.44
N SER A 107 -11.81 11.62 -9.24
CA SER A 107 -12.04 12.36 -7.99
C SER A 107 -11.04 13.49 -7.74
N GLU A 108 -9.95 13.56 -8.53
CA GLU A 108 -8.86 14.53 -8.39
C GLU A 108 -8.22 14.56 -6.97
N PHE A 109 -8.43 13.50 -6.19
CA PHE A 109 -7.89 13.38 -4.84
C PHE A 109 -6.37 13.21 -4.83
N LEU A 110 -5.82 12.61 -5.89
CA LEU A 110 -4.38 12.44 -6.12
C LEU A 110 -3.96 13.27 -7.33
N THR A 111 -2.73 13.78 -7.29
CA THR A 111 -2.07 14.31 -8.49
C THR A 111 -1.85 13.19 -9.52
N ASP A 112 -1.59 13.55 -10.77
CA ASP A 112 -1.27 12.54 -11.81
C ASP A 112 -0.02 11.72 -11.43
N GLU A 113 0.98 12.34 -10.79
CA GLU A 113 2.18 11.64 -10.35
C GLU A 113 1.87 10.62 -9.23
N GLU A 114 1.10 11.02 -8.23
CA GLU A 114 0.65 10.14 -7.14
C GLU A 114 -0.23 9.01 -7.65
N TRP A 115 -1.10 9.29 -8.62
CA TRP A 115 -1.93 8.27 -9.25
C TRP A 115 -1.08 7.26 -10.02
N ASP A 116 -0.11 7.71 -10.81
CA ASP A 116 0.83 6.81 -11.50
C ASP A 116 1.65 5.96 -10.53
N ASN A 117 2.08 6.57 -9.41
CA ASN A 117 2.83 5.88 -8.35
C ASN A 117 2.01 4.73 -7.78
N LEU A 118 0.77 5.00 -7.36
CA LEU A 118 -0.15 4.00 -6.85
C LEU A 118 -0.48 2.94 -7.91
N ALA A 119 -0.73 3.36 -9.15
CA ALA A 119 -1.20 2.48 -10.22
C ALA A 119 -0.13 1.49 -10.69
N TRP A 120 1.15 1.88 -10.76
CA TRP A 120 2.22 0.93 -11.13
C TRP A 120 3.63 1.29 -10.66
N LYS A 121 4.06 2.57 -10.59
CA LYS A 121 5.49 2.89 -10.41
C LYS A 121 6.03 2.40 -9.06
N ASN A 122 5.22 2.44 -8.01
CA ASN A 122 5.60 1.91 -6.69
C ASN A 122 5.88 0.39 -6.76
N ALA A 123 5.07 -0.35 -7.51
CA ALA A 123 5.24 -1.79 -7.68
C ALA A 123 6.49 -2.10 -8.51
N GLU A 124 6.73 -1.35 -9.60
CA GLU A 124 7.96 -1.48 -10.40
C GLU A 124 9.21 -1.26 -9.55
N GLN A 125 9.22 -0.20 -8.75
CA GLN A 125 10.35 0.14 -7.89
C GLN A 125 10.57 -0.90 -6.79
N LEU A 126 9.50 -1.32 -6.09
CA LEU A 126 9.59 -2.26 -4.99
C LEU A 126 10.04 -3.65 -5.45
N PHE A 127 9.41 -4.18 -6.50
CA PHE A 127 9.66 -5.53 -6.99
C PHE A 127 10.77 -5.59 -8.05
N LYS A 128 11.39 -4.43 -8.37
CA LYS A 128 12.45 -4.30 -9.37
C LYS A 128 12.04 -4.86 -10.74
N LEU A 129 10.78 -4.61 -11.10
CA LEU A 129 10.22 -5.06 -12.37
C LEU A 129 10.65 -4.10 -13.47
N LYS A 130 10.85 -4.66 -14.66
CA LYS A 130 10.85 -3.89 -15.90
C LYS A 130 9.50 -4.13 -16.54
N MET A 131 8.57 -3.18 -16.53
CA MET A 131 7.33 -3.41 -17.26
C MET A 131 7.64 -3.53 -18.75
N PRO A 132 7.25 -4.64 -19.38
CA PRO A 132 7.29 -4.73 -20.83
C PRO A 132 6.32 -3.67 -21.40
N GLU A 133 6.64 -3.10 -22.56
CA GLU A 133 5.73 -2.16 -23.25
C GLU A 133 4.37 -2.80 -23.55
N THR A 134 4.34 -4.13 -23.62
CA THR A 134 3.17 -4.95 -23.89
C THR A 134 3.00 -6.02 -22.81
N GLY A 135 1.82 -6.04 -22.20
CA GLY A 135 1.38 -7.06 -21.27
C GLY A 135 0.90 -8.32 -21.96
N PRO A 136 0.51 -9.36 -21.19
CA PRO A 136 -0.22 -10.47 -21.74
C PRO A 136 -1.43 -9.92 -22.52
N TYR A 137 -1.68 -10.47 -23.71
CA TYR A 137 -2.73 -10.05 -24.66
C TYR A 137 -2.46 -8.76 -25.46
N ASN A 138 -1.20 -8.38 -25.72
CA ASN A 138 -0.82 -7.19 -26.53
C ASN A 138 -1.36 -5.87 -25.98
N VAL A 139 -1.53 -5.84 -24.66
CA VAL A 139 -2.05 -4.71 -23.91
C VAL A 139 -0.93 -3.71 -23.64
N ASN A 140 -1.11 -2.43 -23.95
CA ASN A 140 -0.11 -1.41 -23.58
C ASN A 140 -0.11 -1.22 -22.06
N MET A 141 0.95 -1.68 -21.39
CA MET A 141 1.08 -1.58 -19.92
C MET A 141 1.38 -0.15 -19.43
N ARG A 142 1.73 0.78 -20.34
CA ARG A 142 2.11 2.17 -20.02
C ARG A 142 0.97 3.18 -20.20
N THR A 143 -0.18 2.77 -20.72
CA THR A 143 -1.32 3.65 -20.94
C THR A 143 -2.61 2.97 -20.53
N ARG A 144 -3.30 3.57 -19.55
CA ARG A 144 -4.68 3.30 -19.10
C ARG A 144 -5.03 1.81 -18.99
N ALA A 145 -5.30 1.37 -17.76
CA ALA A 145 -6.00 0.11 -17.54
C ALA A 145 -7.27 0.05 -18.43
N GLU A 146 -7.34 -0.85 -19.41
CA GLU A 146 -8.52 -1.25 -20.25
C GLU A 146 -9.18 -2.52 -19.66
N PRO A 147 -10.48 -2.78 -19.95
CA PRO A 147 -11.20 -3.88 -19.34
C PRO A 147 -10.55 -5.23 -19.73
N GLY A 148 -10.29 -6.11 -18.76
CA GLY A 148 -9.57 -7.37 -18.97
C GLY A 148 -8.04 -7.27 -18.84
N GLN A 149 -7.49 -6.10 -18.53
CA GLN A 149 -6.06 -5.90 -18.27
C GLN A 149 -5.75 -6.18 -16.79
N HIS A 150 -5.24 -7.38 -16.50
CA HIS A 150 -4.67 -7.68 -15.20
C HIS A 150 -3.15 -7.63 -15.31
N ALA A 151 -2.51 -6.63 -14.68
CA ALA A 151 -1.14 -6.81 -14.23
C ALA A 151 -1.18 -7.80 -13.06
N VAL A 152 -1.08 -9.09 -13.38
CA VAL A 152 -0.87 -10.12 -12.37
C VAL A 152 0.60 -10.03 -11.98
N ILE A 153 0.89 -9.31 -10.89
CA ILE A 153 2.15 -9.48 -10.18
C ILE A 153 1.93 -10.73 -9.31
N VAL A 154 2.39 -11.88 -9.79
CA VAL A 154 2.48 -13.12 -9.00
C VAL A 154 3.62 -12.97 -8.00
#